data_AF-A0A2V6EJP3-F1
#
_entry.id   AF-A0A2V6EJP3-F1
#
_cell.length_a   1.000
_cell.length_b   1.000
_cell.length_c   1.000
_cell.angle_alpha   90.00
_cell.angle_beta   90.00
_cell.angle_gamma   90.00
#
_symmetry.space_group_name_H-M   'P 1'
#
loop_
_entity.id
_entity.type
_entity.pdbx_description
1 polymer ?
#
loop_
_entity_poly.entity_id
_entity_poly.type
_entity_poly.pdbx_seq_one_letter_code
_entity_poly.pdbx_strand_id
1 'polypeptide(L)'
;AGIDTLIDKATANIPDAQHGFRAIFSGTQFPGANFKLEWRRAESGGNWYYSPEFNQEGWLCPALFKYFKSAPREIYVKVEPRSRD
;
A
#
# COMPACT_ATOMS: atom_id res chain seq x y z
N ALA A 1 -12.26 -2.10 -2.30
CA ALA A 1 -12.25 -3.56 -2.06
C ALA A 1 -10.86 -4.10 -2.36
N GLY A 2 -10.46 -5.19 -1.69
CA GLY A 2 -9.23 -5.95 -1.95
C GLY A 2 -7.98 -5.42 -1.26
N ILE A 3 -7.92 -4.12 -0.94
CA ILE A 3 -6.78 -3.52 -0.23
C ILE A 3 -6.74 -3.92 1.24
N ASP A 4 -7.88 -4.22 1.84
CA ASP A 4 -8.07 -4.73 3.21
C ASP A 4 -7.31 -6.05 3.42
N THR A 5 -7.59 -7.06 2.60
CA THR A 5 -6.86 -8.35 2.66
C THR A 5 -5.38 -8.19 2.34
N LEU A 6 -5.01 -7.23 1.49
CA LEU A 6 -3.60 -6.96 1.18
C LEU A 6 -2.88 -6.41 2.41
N ILE A 7 -3.52 -5.53 3.18
CA ILE A 7 -2.99 -5.02 4.45
C ILE A 7 -2.83 -6.16 5.46
N ASP A 8 -3.79 -7.07 5.58
CA ASP A 8 -3.69 -8.23 6.48
C ASP A 8 -2.47 -9.10 6.13
N LYS A 9 -2.28 -9.40 4.84
CA LYS A 9 -1.11 -10.15 4.35
C LYS A 9 0.20 -9.41 4.59
N ALA A 10 0.23 -8.11 4.30
CA ALA A 10 1.43 -7.28 4.45
C ALA A 10 1.85 -7.15 5.93
N THR A 11 0.89 -7.14 6.85
CA THR A 11 1.14 -6.94 8.28
C THR A 11 1.25 -8.24 9.08
N ALA A 12 1.12 -9.41 8.44
CA ALA A 12 1.10 -10.72 9.11
C ALA A 12 2.33 -10.99 10.02
N ASN A 13 3.47 -10.40 9.68
CA ASN A 13 4.72 -10.56 10.44
C ASN A 13 5.04 -9.38 11.37
N ILE A 14 4.13 -8.40 11.51
CA ILE A 14 4.28 -7.26 12.41
C ILE A 14 3.65 -7.63 13.77
N PRO A 15 4.44 -7.70 14.85
CA PRO A 15 3.89 -7.92 16.18
C PRO A 15 2.85 -6.85 16.52
N ASP A 16 1.72 -7.28 17.06
CA ASP A 16 0.66 -6.39 17.54
C ASP A 16 0.02 -5.47 16.48
N ALA A 17 0.11 -5.82 15.19
CA ALA A 17 -0.41 -5.01 14.07
C ALA A 17 -1.90 -4.64 14.20
N GLN A 18 -2.67 -5.43 14.95
CA GLN A 18 -4.10 -5.20 15.25
C GLN A 18 -4.32 -3.91 16.06
N HIS A 19 -3.33 -3.51 16.88
CA HIS A 19 -3.34 -2.25 17.63
C HIS A 19 -2.67 -1.09 16.86
N GLY A 20 -2.28 -1.34 15.61
CA GLY A 20 -1.77 -0.36 14.68
C GLY A 20 -0.37 -0.68 14.17
N PHE A 21 -0.06 -0.13 13.01
CA PHE A 21 1.22 -0.23 12.33
C PHE A 21 1.49 1.07 11.57
N ARG A 22 2.71 1.26 11.09
CA ARG A 22 3.06 2.38 10.22
C ARG A 22 3.23 1.88 8.80
N ALA A 23 2.58 2.55 7.84
CA ALA A 23 2.79 2.32 6.42
C ALA A 23 3.41 3.57 5.77
N ILE A 24 4.49 3.38 5.03
CA ILE A 24 5.20 4.40 4.27
C ILE A 24 5.04 4.08 2.79
N PHE A 25 4.65 5.09 2.00
CA PHE A 25 4.39 4.95 0.57
C PHE A 25 5.32 5.89 -0.21
N SER A 26 5.84 5.43 -1.35
CA SER A 26 6.63 6.24 -2.28
C SER A 26 6.34 5.87 -3.72
N GLY A 27 6.38 6.85 -4.63
CA GLY A 27 6.32 6.61 -6.08
C GLY A 27 7.65 6.15 -6.67
N THR A 28 8.72 6.13 -5.87
CA THR A 28 10.05 5.66 -6.22
C THR A 28 10.52 4.60 -5.24
N GLN A 29 11.32 3.64 -5.72
CA GLN A 29 11.90 2.61 -4.86
C GLN A 29 12.76 3.24 -3.76
N PHE A 30 12.67 2.70 -2.55
CA PHE A 30 13.45 3.14 -1.41
C PHE A 30 13.93 1.95 -0.56
N PRO A 31 15.05 2.10 0.19
CA PRO A 31 15.54 1.03 1.06
C PRO A 31 14.50 0.59 2.09
N GLY A 32 14.29 -0.72 2.18
CA GLY A 32 13.38 -1.32 3.15
C GLY A 32 11.91 -1.31 2.74
N ALA A 33 11.56 -0.95 1.50
CA ALA A 33 10.24 -1.25 0.96
C ALA A 33 9.97 -2.77 1.00
N ASN A 34 8.82 -3.17 1.53
CA ASN A 34 8.42 -4.57 1.67
C ASN A 34 7.83 -5.14 0.38
N PHE A 35 7.04 -4.33 -0.33
CA PHE A 35 6.39 -4.74 -1.56
C PHE A 35 6.09 -3.53 -2.45
N LYS A 36 5.66 -3.81 -3.68
CA LYS A 36 5.18 -2.79 -4.62
C LYS A 36 3.76 -3.05 -5.09
N LEU A 37 3.14 -1.98 -5.56
CA LEU A 37 1.81 -1.92 -6.16
C LEU A 37 1.97 -1.35 -7.57
N GLU A 38 1.41 -2.04 -8.56
CA GLU A 38 1.46 -1.67 -9.97
C GLU A 38 0.08 -1.18 -10.41
N TRP A 39 0.00 0.02 -10.97
CA TRP A 39 -1.27 0.60 -11.42
C TRP A 39 -1.91 -0.27 -12.52
N ARG A 40 -3.24 -0.41 -12.47
CA ARG A 40 -4.03 -1.18 -13.44
C ARG A 40 -5.08 -0.33 -14.13
N ARG A 41 -5.96 0.32 -13.37
CA ARG A 41 -7.09 1.11 -13.91
C ARG A 41 -7.62 2.11 -12.89
N ALA A 42 -8.22 3.19 -13.38
CA ALA A 42 -9.02 4.09 -12.56
C ALA A 42 -10.47 3.58 -12.48
N GLU A 43 -11.10 3.68 -11.31
CA GLU A 43 -12.50 3.29 -11.12
C GLU A 43 -13.10 4.04 -9.93
N SER A 44 -14.32 4.56 -10.08
CA SER A 44 -15.07 5.25 -9.01
C SER A 44 -14.27 6.36 -8.31
N GLY A 45 -13.47 7.11 -9.07
CA GLY A 45 -12.60 8.19 -8.58
C GLY A 45 -11.31 7.73 -7.89
N GLY A 46 -11.15 6.43 -7.61
CA GLY A 46 -9.93 5.82 -7.10
C GLY A 46 -9.16 5.05 -8.17
N ASN A 47 -8.20 4.26 -7.73
CA ASN A 47 -7.30 3.52 -8.61
C ASN A 47 -7.09 2.09 -8.11
N TRP A 48 -7.23 1.13 -9.01
CA TRP A 48 -6.86 -0.26 -8.78
C TRP A 48 -5.37 -0.46 -9.02
N TYR A 49 -4.74 -1.10 -8.04
CA TYR A 49 -3.34 -1.49 -8.09
C TYR A 49 -3.20 -2.99 -7.85
N TYR A 50 -2.30 -3.63 -8.57
CA TYR A 50 -1.93 -5.03 -8.40
C TYR A 50 -0.65 -5.16 -7.59
N SER A 51 -0.62 -6.05 -6.62
CA SER A 51 0.60 -6.45 -5.92
C SER A 51 1.12 -7.78 -6.48
N PRO A 52 2.30 -7.80 -7.12
CA PRO A 52 2.94 -9.03 -7.54
C PRO A 52 3.25 -9.97 -6.37
N GLU A 53 3.66 -9.42 -5.23
CA GLU A 53 4.04 -10.16 -4.03
C GLU A 53 2.88 -11.00 -3.48
N PHE A 54 1.67 -10.44 -3.50
CA PHE A 54 0.49 -11.08 -2.94
C PHE A 54 -0.48 -11.63 -4.00
N ASN A 55 -0.10 -11.52 -5.28
CA ASN A 55 -0.91 -11.87 -6.46
C ASN A 55 -2.36 -11.37 -6.34
N GLN A 56 -2.54 -10.08 -6.03
CA GLN A 56 -3.84 -9.53 -5.66
C GLN A 56 -3.99 -8.06 -6.06
N GLU A 57 -5.20 -7.66 -6.45
CA GLU A 57 -5.57 -6.26 -6.66
C GLU A 57 -6.17 -5.62 -5.40
N GLY A 58 -5.85 -4.35 -5.19
CA GLY A 58 -6.44 -3.50 -4.16
C GLY A 58 -6.80 -2.14 -4.73
N TRP A 59 -7.98 -1.64 -4.35
CA TRP A 59 -8.42 -0.30 -4.72
C TRP A 59 -7.92 0.74 -3.70
N LEU A 60 -7.20 1.74 -4.19
CA LEU A 60 -6.78 2.92 -3.44
C LEU A 60 -7.75 4.07 -3.70
N CYS A 61 -8.23 4.66 -2.60
CA CYS A 61 -9.20 5.74 -2.66
C CYS A 61 -8.60 7.05 -3.23
N PRO A 62 -9.45 8.04 -3.57
CA PRO A 62 -8.99 9.32 -4.11
C PRO A 62 -8.03 10.09 -3.20
N ALA A 63 -7.95 9.75 -1.91
CA ALA A 63 -6.99 10.37 -0.98
C ALA A 63 -5.53 10.19 -1.40
N LEU A 64 -5.23 9.22 -2.27
CA LEU A 64 -3.92 9.07 -2.92
C LEU A 64 -3.44 10.39 -3.53
N PHE A 65 -4.34 11.16 -4.13
CA PHE A 65 -4.00 12.43 -4.80
C PHE A 65 -3.64 13.57 -3.84
N LYS A 66 -3.79 13.38 -2.52
CA LYS A 66 -3.24 14.31 -1.51
C LYS A 66 -1.72 14.22 -1.42
N TYR A 67 -1.14 13.10 -1.86
CA TYR A 67 0.29 12.82 -1.78
C TYR A 67 0.96 12.73 -3.16
N PHE A 68 0.20 12.41 -4.19
CA PHE A 68 0.70 12.27 -5.57
C PHE A 68 -0.05 13.20 -6.53
N LYS A 69 0.68 13.86 -7.44
CA LYS A 69 0.08 14.75 -8.45
C LYS A 69 -0.82 14.01 -9.44
N SER A 70 -0.50 12.76 -9.71
CA SER A 70 -1.24 11.84 -10.58
C SER A 70 -1.11 10.42 -10.02
N ALA A 71 -1.89 9.46 -10.52
CA ALA A 71 -1.80 8.08 -10.07
C ALA A 71 -0.45 7.52 -10.53
N PRO A 72 0.50 7.24 -9.61
CA PRO A 72 1.81 6.74 -10.01
C PRO A 72 1.68 5.33 -10.58
N ARG A 73 2.53 4.98 -11.56
CA ARG A 73 2.55 3.64 -12.17
C ARG A 73 2.96 2.56 -11.18
N GLU A 74 3.85 2.90 -10.25
CA GLU A 74 4.32 2.04 -9.18
C GLU A 74 4.23 2.78 -7.84
N ILE A 75 3.81 2.08 -6.80
CA ILE A 75 3.89 2.55 -5.41
C ILE A 75 4.67 1.50 -4.62
N TYR A 76 5.76 1.93 -4.01
CA TYR A 76 6.55 1.13 -3.09
C TYR A 76 6.01 1.35 -1.68
N VAL A 77 5.83 0.26 -0.94
CA VAL A 77 5.23 0.28 0.39
C VAL A 77 6.15 -0.38 1.38
N LYS A 78 6.40 0.31 2.49
CA LYS A 78 6.99 -0.27 3.69
C LYS A 78 5.95 -0.31 4.80
N VAL A 79 5.80 -1.44 5.45
CA VAL A 79 5.02 -1.63 6.67
C VAL A 79 5.97 -1.96 7.80
N GLU A 80 5.83 -1.25 8.92
CA GLU A 80 6.68 -1.42 10.09
C GLU A 80 5.86 -1.35 11.38
N PRO A 81 6.32 -1.99 12.48
CA PRO A 81 5.67 -1.87 13.78
C PRO A 81 5.53 -0.40 14.17
N ARG A 82 4.45 -0.07 14.88
CA ARG A 82 4.32 1.28 15.45
C ARG A 82 5.37 1.43 16.56
N SER A 83 6.29 2.38 16.41
CA SER A 83 7.14 2.75 17.54
C SER A 83 6.25 3.28 18.66
N ARG A 84 6.48 2.83 19.89
CA ARG A 84 5.90 3.49 21.07
C ARG A 84 6.75 4.72 21.32
N ASP A 85 6.25 5.89 20.90
CA ASP A 85 6.65 7.15 21.52
C ASP A 85 6.07 7.23 22.95
#